data_AF-A0A529NS09-F1
#
_entry.id   AF-A0A529NS09-F1
#
_cell.length_a   1.000
_cell.length_b   1.000
_cell.length_c   1.000
_cell.angle_alpha   90.00
_cell.angle_beta   90.00
_cell.angle_gamma   90.00
#
_symmetry.space_group_name_H-M   'P 1'
#
loop_
_entity.id
_entity.type
_entity.pdbx_description
1 polymer ?
#
loop_
_entity_poly.entity_id
_entity_poly.type
_entity_poly.pdbx_seq_one_letter_code
_entity_poly.pdbx_strand_id
1 'polypeptide(L)'
;ITLQARVPGYLQEQAAADGSDVKQGDLLYRIAPEDYQAALDQAKAEIERDTATLDYARSNLGRGTELAKSGYLAKDSFDQRTSTLRAAEAALAVDRAALRTAQLNLGYSEIKAPFPGRIGRNQASVGTLVSVAGTVLNTLVQLDPIYVTFNPSETDLVEIEAAKAAGPIAVDVLLPGETEPS
;
A
#
# COMPACT_ATOMS: atom_id res chain seq x y z
N ILE A 1 -1.64 16.86 0.24
CA ILE A 1 -0.95 15.90 -0.67
C ILE A 1 -1.73 15.73 -1.97
N THR A 2 -1.08 15.31 -3.04
CA THR A 2 -1.74 14.86 -4.27
C THR A 2 -2.00 13.36 -4.20
N LEU A 3 -3.21 12.93 -4.57
CA LEU A 3 -3.57 11.53 -4.69
C LEU A 3 -3.22 11.04 -6.10
N GLN A 4 -2.45 9.97 -6.17
CA GLN A 4 -1.95 9.38 -7.41
C GLN A 4 -2.14 7.87 -7.37
N ALA A 5 -2.35 7.27 -8.53
CA ALA A 5 -2.46 5.83 -8.67
C ALA A 5 -1.07 5.16 -8.57
N ARG A 6 -1.00 4.06 -7.83
CA ARG A 6 0.21 3.21 -7.75
C ARG A 6 0.21 2.08 -8.78
N VAL A 7 -0.95 1.79 -9.36
CA VAL A 7 -1.16 0.79 -10.39
C VAL A 7 -1.96 1.41 -11.55
N PRO A 8 -1.71 1.02 -12.81
CA PRO A 8 -2.47 1.53 -13.94
C PRO A 8 -3.87 0.89 -14.00
N GLY A 9 -4.82 1.53 -14.66
CA GLY A 9 -6.13 0.94 -14.91
C GLY A 9 -7.21 1.97 -15.12
N TYR A 10 -8.44 1.54 -15.35
CA TYR A 10 -9.57 2.45 -15.48
C TYR A 10 -10.14 2.80 -14.12
N LEU A 11 -10.40 4.10 -13.89
CA LEU A 11 -11.09 4.56 -12.70
C LEU A 11 -12.54 4.06 -12.74
N GLN A 12 -12.89 3.12 -11.86
CA GLN A 12 -14.21 2.51 -11.82
C GLN A 12 -15.21 3.34 -11.01
N GLU A 13 -14.74 3.92 -9.89
CA GLU A 13 -15.61 4.62 -8.94
C GLU A 13 -14.85 5.70 -8.18
N GLN A 14 -15.55 6.80 -7.88
CA GLN A 14 -15.18 7.77 -6.87
C GLN A 14 -16.12 7.60 -5.67
N ALA A 15 -15.62 7.04 -4.58
CA ALA A 15 -16.42 6.74 -3.39
C ALA A 15 -16.61 7.96 -2.49
N ALA A 16 -15.63 8.86 -2.44
CA ALA A 16 -15.69 10.08 -1.65
C ALA A 16 -15.96 11.30 -2.53
N ALA A 17 -17.02 12.05 -2.21
CA ALA A 17 -17.40 13.25 -2.95
C ALA A 17 -16.38 14.39 -2.79
N ASP A 18 -16.27 15.24 -3.80
CA ASP A 18 -15.44 16.44 -3.74
C ASP A 18 -15.88 17.36 -2.58
N GLY A 19 -14.92 17.87 -1.82
CA GLY A 19 -15.18 18.71 -0.65
C GLY A 19 -15.61 17.97 0.62
N SER A 20 -15.76 16.64 0.57
CA SER A 20 -16.11 15.84 1.75
C SER A 20 -14.93 15.65 2.72
N ASP A 21 -15.26 15.54 4.00
CA ASP A 21 -14.31 15.16 5.04
C ASP A 21 -14.19 13.63 5.08
N VAL A 22 -12.96 13.15 5.11
CA VAL A 22 -12.62 11.73 5.13
C VAL A 22 -11.73 11.42 6.32
N LYS A 23 -11.86 10.21 6.84
CA LYS A 23 -11.00 9.68 7.90
C LYS A 23 -9.86 8.87 7.29
N GLN A 24 -8.82 8.63 8.08
CA GLN A 24 -7.77 7.71 7.69
C GLN A 24 -8.35 6.32 7.39
N GLY A 25 -7.99 5.76 6.23
CA GLY A 25 -8.45 4.44 5.78
C GLY A 25 -9.70 4.45 4.93
N ASP A 26 -10.42 5.59 4.81
CA ASP A 26 -11.61 5.68 3.99
C ASP A 26 -11.28 5.49 2.51
N LEU A 27 -12.14 4.77 1.78
CA LEU A 27 -12.01 4.55 0.34
C LEU A 27 -12.34 5.84 -0.40
N LEU A 28 -11.41 6.29 -1.25
CA LEU A 28 -11.58 7.52 -2.03
C LEU A 28 -11.89 7.20 -3.49
N TYR A 29 -11.10 6.30 -4.06
CA TYR A 29 -11.22 5.88 -5.45
C TYR A 29 -11.00 4.37 -5.59
N ARG A 30 -11.67 3.78 -6.57
CA ARG A 30 -11.46 2.38 -6.99
C ARG A 30 -11.06 2.33 -8.45
N ILE A 31 -9.95 1.66 -8.72
CA ILE A 31 -9.51 1.25 -10.06
C ILE A 31 -10.12 -0.12 -10.33
N ALA A 32 -10.53 -0.38 -11.58
CA ALA A 32 -11.10 -1.65 -12.00
C ALA A 32 -10.25 -2.84 -11.49
N PRO A 33 -10.79 -3.69 -10.60
CA PRO A 33 -9.99 -4.71 -9.91
C PRO A 33 -9.90 -6.03 -10.68
N GLU A 34 -10.66 -6.20 -11.76
CA GLU A 34 -10.87 -7.49 -12.44
C GLU A 34 -9.55 -8.14 -12.88
N ASP A 35 -8.68 -7.38 -13.54
CA ASP A 35 -7.35 -7.86 -13.98
C ASP A 35 -6.46 -8.24 -12.79
N TYR A 36 -6.54 -7.47 -11.70
CA TYR A 36 -5.76 -7.71 -10.48
C TYR A 36 -6.27 -8.91 -9.68
N GLN A 37 -7.59 -9.10 -9.66
CA GLN A 37 -8.24 -10.25 -9.04
C GLN A 37 -7.90 -11.53 -9.82
N ALA A 38 -7.95 -11.49 -11.15
CA ALA A 38 -7.53 -12.61 -11.99
C ALA A 38 -6.05 -12.97 -11.75
N ALA A 39 -5.16 -11.98 -11.68
CA ALA A 39 -3.74 -12.21 -11.37
C ALA A 39 -3.54 -12.80 -9.96
N LEU A 40 -4.32 -12.35 -8.98
CA LEU A 40 -4.31 -12.90 -7.62
C LEU A 40 -4.74 -14.37 -7.62
N ASP A 41 -5.80 -14.70 -8.34
CA ASP A 41 -6.33 -16.06 -8.39
C ASP A 41 -5.41 -17.01 -9.18
N GLN A 42 -4.75 -16.52 -10.23
CA GLN A 42 -3.68 -17.25 -10.91
C GLN A 42 -2.54 -17.59 -9.94
N ALA A 43 -2.04 -16.61 -9.18
CA ALA A 43 -0.95 -16.82 -8.23
C ALA A 43 -1.32 -17.80 -7.10
N LYS A 44 -2.59 -17.83 -6.67
CA LYS A 44 -3.09 -18.84 -5.73
C LYS A 44 -3.06 -20.24 -6.34
N ALA A 45 -3.52 -20.38 -7.59
CA ALA A 45 -3.52 -21.67 -8.29
C ALA A 45 -2.09 -22.20 -8.53
N GLU A 46 -1.13 -21.33 -8.81
CA GLU A 46 0.30 -21.69 -8.92
C GLU A 46 0.83 -22.25 -7.60
N ILE A 47 0.54 -21.58 -6.46
CA ILE A 47 0.88 -22.09 -5.13
C ILE A 47 0.27 -23.46 -4.87
N GLU A 48 -0.99 -23.69 -5.24
CA GLU A 48 -1.65 -25.00 -5.05
C GLU A 48 -0.94 -26.09 -5.86
N ARG A 49 -0.63 -25.82 -7.13
CA ARG A 49 0.11 -26.73 -8.02
C ARG A 49 1.49 -27.08 -7.47
N ASP A 50 2.24 -26.07 -7.02
CA ASP A 50 3.63 -26.26 -6.57
C ASP A 50 3.70 -26.81 -5.15
N THR A 51 2.67 -26.59 -4.33
CA THR A 51 2.50 -27.29 -3.05
C THR A 51 2.33 -28.80 -3.30
N ALA A 52 1.48 -29.20 -4.25
CA ALA A 52 1.32 -30.62 -4.60
C ALA A 52 2.62 -31.24 -5.14
N THR A 53 3.38 -30.47 -5.93
CA THR A 53 4.69 -30.90 -6.45
C THR A 53 5.71 -31.07 -5.33
N LEU A 54 5.73 -30.14 -4.36
CA LEU A 54 6.58 -30.21 -3.18
C LEU A 54 6.25 -31.43 -2.32
N ASP A 55 4.97 -31.71 -2.08
CA ASP A 55 4.54 -32.86 -1.26
C ASP A 55 4.90 -34.19 -1.93
N TYR A 56 4.80 -34.26 -3.26
CA TYR A 56 5.30 -35.41 -4.03
C TYR A 56 6.82 -35.57 -3.90
N ALA A 57 7.59 -34.49 -4.03
CA ALA A 57 9.05 -34.51 -3.89
C ALA A 57 9.48 -34.94 -2.47
N ARG A 58 8.80 -34.42 -1.43
CA ARG A 58 9.00 -34.81 -0.02
C ARG A 58 8.74 -36.30 0.19
N SER A 59 7.61 -36.80 -0.29
CA SER A 59 7.27 -38.23 -0.20
C SER A 59 8.30 -39.12 -0.91
N ASN A 60 8.79 -38.67 -2.07
CA ASN A 60 9.82 -39.38 -2.82
C ASN A 60 11.18 -39.40 -2.14
N LEU A 61 11.59 -38.30 -1.50
CA LEU A 61 12.82 -38.28 -0.71
C LEU A 61 12.67 -39.12 0.56
N GLY A 62 11.52 -39.08 1.23
CA GLY A 62 11.21 -39.93 2.38
C GLY A 62 11.38 -41.41 2.06
N ARG A 63 10.77 -41.89 0.97
CA ARG A 63 10.98 -43.27 0.48
C ARG A 63 12.43 -43.55 0.14
N GLY A 64 13.11 -42.61 -0.52
CA GLY A 64 14.52 -42.74 -0.87
C GLY A 64 15.44 -42.86 0.36
N THR A 65 15.11 -42.15 1.43
CA THR A 65 15.85 -42.18 2.71
C THR A 65 15.77 -43.55 3.36
N GLU A 66 14.59 -44.17 3.40
CA GLU A 66 14.42 -45.52 3.98
C GLU A 66 15.13 -46.61 3.15
N LEU A 67 15.11 -46.49 1.82
CA LEU A 67 15.85 -47.40 0.94
C LEU A 67 17.37 -47.23 1.06
N ALA A 68 17.86 -46.00 1.22
CA ALA A 68 19.28 -45.72 1.43
C ALA A 68 19.79 -46.30 2.76
N LYS A 69 19.02 -46.17 3.85
CA LYS A 69 19.34 -46.80 5.15
C LYS A 69 19.44 -48.32 5.04
N SER A 70 18.61 -48.91 4.19
CA SER A 70 18.55 -50.34 3.95
C SER A 70 19.58 -50.83 2.90
N GLY A 71 20.42 -49.92 2.36
CA GLY A 71 21.47 -50.23 1.38
C GLY A 71 21.00 -50.44 -0.06
N TYR A 72 19.71 -50.19 -0.36
CA TYR A 72 19.10 -50.46 -1.67
C TYR A 72 19.07 -49.26 -2.63
N LEU A 73 19.51 -48.07 -2.19
CA LEU A 73 19.51 -46.87 -3.04
C LEU A 73 20.93 -46.33 -3.26
N ALA A 74 21.27 -46.08 -4.52
CA ALA A 74 22.53 -45.43 -4.88
C ALA A 74 22.57 -43.97 -4.39
N LYS A 75 23.74 -43.52 -3.95
CA LYS A 75 23.95 -42.15 -3.45
C LYS A 75 23.51 -41.09 -4.46
N ASP A 76 23.85 -41.27 -5.73
CA ASP A 76 23.47 -40.36 -6.82
C ASP A 76 21.94 -40.18 -6.93
N SER A 77 21.17 -41.27 -6.81
CA SER A 77 19.71 -41.20 -6.84
C SER A 77 19.13 -40.49 -5.60
N PHE A 78 19.77 -40.65 -4.43
CA PHE A 78 19.39 -39.92 -3.22
C PHE A 78 19.68 -38.41 -3.36
N ASP A 79 20.85 -38.06 -3.88
CA ASP A 79 21.27 -36.69 -4.11
C ASP A 79 20.37 -36.00 -5.17
N GLN A 80 19.95 -36.74 -6.20
CA GLN A 80 18.99 -36.27 -7.19
C GLN A 80 17.63 -35.96 -6.56
N ARG A 81 17.08 -36.86 -5.72
CA ARG A 81 15.81 -36.64 -5.01
C ARG A 81 15.88 -35.44 -4.06
N THR A 82 17.00 -35.30 -3.36
CA THR A 82 17.26 -34.16 -2.47
C THR A 82 17.26 -32.85 -3.27
N SER A 83 17.90 -32.85 -4.44
CA SER A 83 17.94 -31.70 -5.33
C SER A 83 16.54 -31.35 -5.89
N THR A 84 15.74 -32.36 -6.27
CA THR A 84 14.34 -32.15 -6.69
C THR A 84 13.49 -31.54 -5.58
N LEU A 85 13.65 -32.00 -4.32
CA LEU A 85 12.96 -31.40 -3.19
C LEU A 85 13.31 -29.91 -3.05
N ARG A 86 14.61 -29.58 -3.04
CA ARG A 86 15.07 -28.18 -2.92
C ARG A 86 14.55 -27.30 -4.05
N ALA A 87 14.49 -27.82 -5.28
CA ALA A 87 13.92 -27.11 -6.41
C ALA A 87 12.43 -26.82 -6.23
N ALA A 88 11.65 -27.79 -5.75
CA ALA A 88 10.22 -27.61 -5.47
C ALA A 88 9.98 -26.62 -4.31
N GLU A 89 10.81 -26.63 -3.27
CA GLU A 89 10.75 -25.64 -2.19
C GLU A 89 11.04 -24.22 -2.68
N ALA A 90 12.03 -24.07 -3.57
CA ALA A 90 12.35 -22.80 -4.19
C ALA A 90 11.22 -22.29 -5.09
N ALA A 91 10.61 -23.17 -5.90
CA ALA A 91 9.48 -22.82 -6.76
C ALA A 91 8.29 -22.29 -5.92
N LEU A 92 7.90 -23.02 -4.86
CA LEU A 92 6.86 -22.55 -3.95
C LEU A 92 7.19 -21.21 -3.28
N ALA A 93 8.47 -20.95 -2.98
CA ALA A 93 8.89 -19.67 -2.42
C ALA A 93 8.75 -18.51 -3.43
N VAL A 94 9.02 -18.76 -4.71
CA VAL A 94 8.80 -17.80 -5.81
C VAL A 94 7.31 -17.51 -5.96
N ASP A 95 6.46 -18.54 -5.98
CA ASP A 95 5.01 -18.37 -6.14
C ASP A 95 4.39 -17.59 -4.96
N ARG A 96 4.87 -17.84 -3.74
CA ARG A 96 4.48 -17.04 -2.56
C ARG A 96 4.89 -15.57 -2.69
N ALA A 97 6.02 -15.27 -3.33
CA ALA A 97 6.41 -13.90 -3.60
C ALA A 97 5.52 -13.27 -4.67
N ALA A 98 5.17 -14.01 -5.73
CA ALA A 98 4.23 -13.57 -6.76
C ALA A 98 2.84 -13.29 -6.17
N LEU A 99 2.32 -14.16 -5.29
CA LEU A 99 1.05 -13.94 -4.59
C LEU A 99 1.07 -12.64 -3.78
N ARG A 100 2.13 -12.37 -3.02
CA ARG A 100 2.24 -11.11 -2.26
C ARG A 100 2.20 -9.90 -3.18
N THR A 101 2.88 -9.95 -4.32
CA THR A 101 2.84 -8.88 -5.33
C THR A 101 1.43 -8.69 -5.89
N ALA A 102 0.73 -9.77 -6.24
CA ALA A 102 -0.64 -9.70 -6.74
C ALA A 102 -1.61 -9.12 -5.68
N GLN A 103 -1.47 -9.50 -4.41
CA GLN A 103 -2.22 -8.93 -3.29
C GLN A 103 -1.98 -7.44 -3.12
N LEU A 104 -0.72 -6.99 -3.21
CA LEU A 104 -0.36 -5.58 -3.13
C LEU A 104 -0.97 -4.80 -4.29
N ASN A 105 -0.89 -5.31 -5.51
CA ASN A 105 -1.44 -4.65 -6.69
C ASN A 105 -2.96 -4.53 -6.61
N LEU A 106 -3.66 -5.59 -6.17
CA LEU A 106 -5.10 -5.53 -5.90
C LEU A 106 -5.42 -4.52 -4.79
N GLY A 107 -4.65 -4.50 -3.70
CA GLY A 107 -4.80 -3.51 -2.64
C GLY A 107 -4.58 -2.07 -3.13
N TYR A 108 -3.66 -1.86 -4.07
CA TYR A 108 -3.40 -0.56 -4.69
C TYR A 108 -4.47 -0.13 -5.70
N SER A 109 -5.35 -1.03 -6.14
CA SER A 109 -6.55 -0.65 -6.89
C SER A 109 -7.52 0.17 -6.04
N GLU A 110 -7.46 0.02 -4.71
CA GLU A 110 -8.19 0.84 -3.75
C GLU A 110 -7.32 1.98 -3.23
N ILE A 111 -7.69 3.21 -3.57
CA ILE A 111 -6.97 4.40 -3.11
C ILE A 111 -7.68 4.91 -1.87
N LYS A 112 -7.01 4.79 -0.72
CA LYS A 112 -7.52 5.15 0.60
C LYS A 112 -6.87 6.42 1.14
N ALA A 113 -7.56 7.12 2.03
CA ALA A 113 -7.04 8.29 2.71
C ALA A 113 -5.89 7.90 3.68
N PRO A 114 -4.67 8.44 3.53
CA PRO A 114 -3.56 8.15 4.44
C PRO A 114 -3.69 8.83 5.82
N PHE A 115 -4.50 9.89 5.92
CA PHE A 115 -4.75 10.67 7.14
C PHE A 115 -6.14 11.32 7.06
N PRO A 116 -6.75 11.75 8.18
CA PRO A 116 -8.01 12.49 8.15
C PRO A 116 -7.84 13.88 7.55
N GLY A 117 -8.79 14.29 6.71
CA GLY A 117 -8.72 15.58 6.03
C GLY A 117 -9.89 15.81 5.10
N ARG A 118 -9.79 16.85 4.28
CA ARG A 118 -10.81 17.19 3.28
C ARG A 118 -10.31 16.94 1.87
N ILE A 119 -11.16 16.30 1.07
CA ILE A 119 -10.90 16.08 -0.35
C ILE A 119 -11.12 17.37 -1.11
N GLY A 120 -10.19 17.67 -2.02
CA GLY A 120 -10.27 18.80 -2.93
C GLY A 120 -11.20 18.52 -4.11
N ARG A 121 -10.77 18.97 -5.29
CA ARG A 121 -11.52 18.85 -6.54
C ARG A 121 -11.00 17.68 -7.35
N ASN A 122 -11.92 16.86 -7.86
CA ASN A 122 -11.59 15.77 -8.75
C ASN A 122 -10.94 16.28 -10.04
N GLN A 123 -9.82 15.68 -10.40
CA GLN A 123 -9.05 15.95 -11.61
C GLN A 123 -9.15 14.81 -12.65
N ALA A 124 -9.73 13.66 -12.28
CA ALA A 124 -9.92 12.50 -13.13
C ALA A 124 -11.34 11.91 -12.97
N SER A 125 -12.13 11.99 -14.05
CA SER A 125 -13.49 11.43 -14.07
C SER A 125 -13.47 9.91 -14.05
N VAL A 126 -14.55 9.31 -13.54
CA VAL A 126 -14.81 7.87 -13.69
C VAL A 126 -14.73 7.49 -15.17
N GLY A 127 -14.07 6.38 -15.48
CA GLY A 127 -13.75 5.92 -16.83
C GLY A 127 -12.40 6.39 -17.38
N THR A 128 -11.69 7.28 -16.68
CA THR A 128 -10.35 7.72 -17.10
C THR A 128 -9.33 6.60 -16.92
N LEU A 129 -8.47 6.39 -17.91
CA LEU A 129 -7.30 5.53 -17.78
C LEU A 129 -6.23 6.24 -16.96
N VAL A 130 -5.92 5.70 -15.79
CA VAL A 130 -4.89 6.22 -14.89
C VAL A 130 -3.58 5.46 -15.10
N SER A 131 -2.47 6.17 -15.01
CA SER A 131 -1.12 5.61 -15.08
C SER A 131 -0.31 5.92 -13.83
N VAL A 132 0.69 5.10 -13.54
CA VAL A 132 1.58 5.30 -12.39
C VAL A 132 2.35 6.61 -12.56
N ALA A 133 2.30 7.46 -11.54
CA ALA A 133 2.99 8.76 -11.47
C ALA A 133 2.61 9.81 -12.54
N GLY A 134 1.65 9.53 -13.43
CA GLY A 134 1.24 10.45 -14.50
C GLY A 134 -0.07 11.19 -14.26
N THR A 135 -0.98 10.62 -13.47
CA THR A 135 -2.33 11.17 -13.29
C THR A 135 -2.57 11.59 -11.84
N VAL A 136 -2.80 12.88 -11.64
CA VAL A 136 -3.32 13.39 -10.36
C VAL A 136 -4.82 13.15 -10.34
N LEU A 137 -5.30 12.45 -9.32
CA LEU A 137 -6.72 12.12 -9.18
C LEU A 137 -7.44 13.21 -8.42
N ASN A 138 -6.87 13.63 -7.29
CA ASN A 138 -7.41 14.67 -6.43
C ASN A 138 -6.31 15.16 -5.48
N THR A 139 -6.66 16.10 -4.61
CA THR A 139 -5.84 16.52 -3.48
C THR A 139 -6.52 16.17 -2.16
N LEU A 140 -5.74 15.77 -1.17
CA LEU A 140 -6.20 15.59 0.20
C LEU A 140 -5.46 16.58 1.10
N VAL A 141 -6.20 17.42 1.80
CA VAL A 141 -5.66 18.47 2.68
C VAL A 141 -5.97 18.10 4.12
N GLN A 142 -4.93 18.07 4.96
CA GLN A 142 -5.10 17.90 6.40
C GLN A 142 -5.58 19.22 7.00
N LEU A 143 -6.70 19.18 7.72
CA LEU A 143 -7.29 20.37 8.33
C LEU A 143 -6.88 20.56 9.80
N ASP A 144 -6.27 19.56 10.44
CA ASP A 144 -5.85 19.63 11.83
C ASP A 144 -4.48 18.94 12.00
N PRO A 145 -3.42 19.63 12.47
CA PRO A 145 -3.37 21.05 12.84
C PRO A 145 -3.23 21.97 11.62
N ILE A 146 -3.76 23.19 11.73
CA ILE A 146 -3.49 24.28 10.77
C ILE A 146 -2.26 25.05 11.25
N TYR A 147 -1.27 25.22 10.38
CA TYR A 147 -0.10 26.05 10.67
C TYR A 147 -0.33 27.47 10.15
N VAL A 148 -0.14 28.45 11.04
CA VAL A 148 -0.11 29.88 10.70
C VAL A 148 1.33 30.36 10.83
N THR A 149 1.93 30.79 9.72
CA THR A 149 3.27 31.37 9.69
C THR A 149 3.15 32.87 9.47
N PHE A 150 3.75 33.66 10.36
CA PHE A 150 3.86 35.11 10.22
C PHE A 150 5.33 35.52 10.28
N ASN A 151 5.68 36.59 9.56
CA ASN A 151 7.03 37.14 9.52
C ASN A 151 7.01 38.49 10.27
N PRO A 152 7.36 38.52 11.57
CA PRO A 152 7.38 39.76 12.33
C PRO A 152 8.51 40.69 11.84
N SER A 153 8.37 41.99 12.09
CA SER A 153 9.45 42.95 11.80
C SER A 153 10.60 42.78 12.81
N GLU A 154 11.83 43.18 12.46
CA GLU A 154 12.98 43.13 13.40
C GLU A 154 12.72 43.91 14.69
N THR A 155 11.90 44.95 14.64
CA THR A 155 11.53 45.77 15.80
C THR A 155 10.71 44.98 16.83
N ASP A 156 9.87 44.06 16.37
CA ASP A 156 8.96 43.27 17.21
C ASP A 156 9.66 42.01 17.78
N LEU A 157 10.85 41.68 17.28
CA LEU A 157 11.57 40.46 17.64
C LEU A 157 11.91 40.43 19.15
N VAL A 158 12.32 41.57 19.70
CA VAL A 158 12.69 41.72 21.12
C VAL A 158 11.49 41.46 22.04
N GLU A 159 10.30 41.93 21.65
CA GLU A 159 9.07 41.76 22.41
C GLU A 159 8.56 40.31 22.34
N ILE A 160 8.70 39.67 21.16
CA ILE A 160 8.36 38.25 20.96
C ILE A 160 9.29 37.33 21.76
N GLU A 161 10.60 37.60 21.79
CA GLU A 161 11.57 36.83 22.57
C GLU A 161 11.31 36.96 24.08
N ALA A 162 11.00 38.17 24.56
CA ALA A 162 10.62 38.41 25.95
C ALA A 162 9.31 37.68 26.32
N ALA A 163 8.29 37.72 25.44
CA ALA A 163 7.03 37.02 25.65
C ALA A 163 7.20 35.49 25.66
N LYS A 164 8.06 34.93 24.78
CA LYS A 164 8.39 33.50 24.77
C LYS A 164 9.06 33.04 26.06
N ALA A 165 9.93 33.87 26.65
CA ALA A 165 10.60 33.56 27.89
C ALA A 165 9.65 33.60 29.11
N ALA A 166 8.55 34.35 29.02
CA ALA A 166 7.57 34.51 30.10
C ALA A 166 6.53 33.38 30.19
N GLY A 167 6.37 32.55 29.15
CA GLY A 167 5.48 31.38 29.18
C GLY A 167 4.81 31.07 27.83
N PRO A 168 3.80 30.17 27.82
CA PRO A 168 3.04 29.87 26.61
C PRO A 168 2.27 31.11 26.14
N ILE A 169 2.54 31.53 24.91
CA ILE A 169 1.89 32.67 24.27
C ILE A 169 0.52 32.22 23.77
N ALA A 170 -0.55 32.83 24.29
CA ALA A 170 -1.89 32.68 23.73
C ALA A 170 -1.96 33.40 22.39
N VAL A 171 -2.41 32.71 21.35
CA VAL A 171 -2.55 33.27 20.00
C VAL A 171 -4.03 33.24 19.65
N ASP A 172 -4.60 34.43 19.50
CA ASP A 172 -5.97 34.63 19.07
C ASP A 172 -5.98 34.78 17.54
N VAL A 173 -6.66 33.88 16.83
CA VAL A 173 -6.78 33.93 15.37
C VAL A 173 -8.17 34.43 14.99
N LEU A 174 -8.23 35.55 14.28
CA LEU A 174 -9.46 36.10 13.69
C LEU A 174 -9.52 35.79 12.20
N LEU A 175 -10.59 35.13 11.75
CA LEU A 175 -10.85 34.93 10.32
C LEU A 175 -11.45 36.22 9.71
N PRO A 176 -11.23 36.48 8.40
CA PRO A 176 -11.79 37.66 7.74
C PRO A 176 -13.33 37.69 7.82
N GLY A 177 -13.88 38.64 8.58
CA GLY A 177 -15.32 38.82 8.76
C GLY A 177 -15.88 38.43 10.13
N GLU A 178 -15.06 37.83 11.01
CA GLU A 178 -15.43 37.57 12.40
C GLU A 178 -14.97 38.69 13.33
N THR A 179 -15.80 39.03 14.33
CA THR A 179 -15.53 40.09 15.32
C THR A 179 -14.97 39.57 16.63
N GLU A 180 -14.86 38.24 16.80
CA GLU A 180 -14.34 37.59 18.00
C GLU A 180 -13.33 36.48 17.63
N PRO A 181 -12.23 36.33 18.38
CA PRO A 181 -11.23 35.30 18.13
C PRO A 181 -11.73 33.90 18.53
N SER A 182 -11.25 32.88 17.79
CA SER A 182 -11.50 31.45 18.07
C SER A 182 -10.33 30.79 18.78
#